data_AF-A0A535HNX8-F1
#
_entry.id   AF-A0A535HNX8-F1
#
_cell.length_a   1.000
_cell.length_b   1.000
_cell.length_c   1.000
_cell.angle_alpha   90.00
_cell.angle_beta   90.00
_cell.angle_gamma   90.00
#
_symmetry.space_group_name_H-M   'P 1'
#
loop_
_entity.id
_entity.type
_entity.pdbx_description
1 polymer ?
#
loop_
_entity_poly.entity_id
_entity_poly.type
_entity_poly.pdbx_seq_one_letter_code
_entity_poly.pdbx_strand_id
1 'polypeptide(L)'
;MDSTCPSAVRSEMKRRVAISRLLRPSATRSAISRSRRLRRSVSPSPWIRPVVPRSRRPPADAPQHRAESPGGEKQVLPRVVLPMRGGPCDGSVSGHRPPPARPRGRLTMNHAQTRRMVRLTAMSAALVAVAACGSATTSSHSASSASSSAAVPAAVLSDLAPSGRLRVGIPAAPPIFAVKDPTSGVMHGIGVDLATALGRQLGVPVDTVSYPDPGGTIDAAQSGAWDVGILPLNPKAATVADLTSPFLLLPHTYLVRADSAIHTVADADQPGIRIASQAGSPHTAALTAQLKHAKLVPVDSTAAGLRLLATGQADTYADARSALRGLAAQVPGSRLVTDDFFVARFALAVPRGHATGQAFLARFVEAEKASGFLQQAIDRLGKPDIAVAPAAS
;
A
#
# COMPACT_ATOMS: atom_id res chain seq x y z
N MET A 1 40.55 47.45 20.58
CA MET A 1 39.42 48.14 21.23
C MET A 1 38.14 47.74 20.49
N ASP A 2 37.87 46.45 20.35
CA ASP A 2 37.45 45.47 21.38
C ASP A 2 35.94 45.52 21.62
N SER A 3 35.21 44.54 21.07
CA SER A 3 34.61 43.44 21.83
C SER A 3 33.42 42.84 21.05
N THR A 4 33.62 41.80 20.24
CA THR A 4 33.42 40.35 20.53
C THR A 4 31.96 39.89 20.60
N CYS A 5 31.55 39.11 19.60
CA CYS A 5 30.34 38.28 19.57
C CYS A 5 30.76 36.80 19.64
N PRO A 6 30.14 35.92 20.46
CA PRO A 6 30.73 34.62 20.78
C PRO A 6 30.45 33.52 19.74
N SER A 7 31.51 32.80 19.40
CA SER A 7 31.51 31.54 18.65
C SER A 7 30.97 30.38 19.49
N ALA A 8 29.71 29.98 19.26
CA ALA A 8 29.10 28.81 19.91
C ALA A 8 28.30 27.94 18.92
N VAL A 9 28.84 27.64 17.74
CA VAL A 9 28.25 26.64 16.79
C VAL A 9 29.32 25.78 16.11
N ARG A 10 30.48 25.55 16.74
CA ARG A 10 31.55 24.75 16.09
C ARG A 10 32.41 23.90 17.04
N SER A 11 31.80 23.30 18.08
CA SER A 11 32.54 22.49 19.06
C SER A 11 31.94 21.13 19.46
N GLU A 12 30.89 20.61 18.83
CA GLU A 12 30.32 19.30 19.22
C GLU A 12 30.27 18.29 18.05
N MET A 13 31.30 18.27 17.19
CA MET A 13 31.40 17.31 16.07
C MET A 13 32.82 16.76 15.85
N LYS A 14 33.72 16.92 16.83
CA LYS A 14 35.13 16.44 16.75
C LYS A 14 35.61 15.66 17.98
N ARG A 15 34.70 15.10 18.80
CA ARG A 15 35.05 14.37 20.04
C ARG A 15 34.51 12.93 20.15
N ARG A 16 34.34 12.21 19.04
CA ARG A 16 34.11 10.74 19.05
C ARG A 16 34.86 9.97 17.94
N VAL A 17 36.03 10.46 17.53
CA VAL A 17 37.02 9.68 16.76
C VAL A 17 38.38 9.85 17.40
N ALA A 18 38.58 9.18 18.54
CA ALA A 18 39.86 8.78 19.12
C ALA A 18 39.57 8.21 20.52
N ILE A 19 40.29 7.16 20.90
CA ILE A 19 40.18 6.38 22.16
C ILE A 19 39.28 5.13 22.01
N SER A 20 39.79 4.14 21.26
CA SER A 20 40.02 2.78 21.78
C SER A 20 40.94 2.02 20.82
N ARG A 21 42.16 2.54 20.68
CA ARG A 21 43.33 1.77 20.26
C ARG A 21 44.15 1.62 21.54
N LEU A 22 44.15 0.43 22.13
CA LEU A 22 45.21 -0.14 22.96
C LEU A 22 44.63 -1.41 23.61
N LEU A 23 45.01 -2.56 23.06
CA LEU A 23 45.30 -3.84 23.74
C LEU A 23 45.36 -4.96 22.67
N ARG A 24 46.59 -5.29 22.25
CA ARG A 24 47.01 -6.62 21.79
C ARG A 24 47.89 -7.19 22.93
N PRO A 25 47.88 -8.50 23.19
CA PRO A 25 48.69 -9.48 22.45
C PRO A 25 47.91 -10.82 22.28
N SER A 26 48.32 -11.91 21.63
CA SER A 26 49.59 -12.43 21.11
C SER A 26 49.23 -13.53 20.10
N ALA A 27 50.04 -13.72 19.06
CA ALA A 27 49.93 -14.84 18.14
C ALA A 27 50.55 -16.12 18.74
N THR A 28 50.00 -17.29 18.41
CA THR A 28 50.77 -18.54 18.38
C THR A 28 50.36 -19.35 17.16
N ARG A 29 51.37 -19.78 16.42
CA ARG A 29 51.31 -20.54 15.17
C ARG A 29 50.91 -22.01 15.41
N SER A 30 50.39 -22.59 14.33
CA SER A 30 50.84 -23.85 13.71
C SER A 30 49.81 -24.99 13.73
N ALA A 31 49.32 -25.38 12.55
CA ALA A 31 49.76 -26.62 11.90
C ALA A 31 48.92 -26.89 10.64
N ILE A 32 49.61 -26.92 9.50
CA ILE A 32 49.15 -27.47 8.23
C ILE A 32 49.20 -29.01 8.35
N SER A 33 48.15 -29.72 7.95
CA SER A 33 48.33 -31.07 7.41
C SER A 33 47.27 -31.43 6.36
N ARG A 34 47.68 -32.33 5.47
CA ARG A 34 47.20 -32.55 4.11
C ARG A 34 45.97 -33.45 4.03
N SER A 35 45.23 -33.23 2.95
CA SER A 35 44.25 -34.10 2.31
C SER A 35 44.62 -35.59 2.21
N ARG A 36 43.63 -36.49 2.39
CA ARG A 36 43.56 -37.77 1.66
C ARG A 36 42.11 -38.17 1.35
N ARG A 37 41.95 -38.65 0.11
CA ARG A 37 40.72 -39.12 -0.56
C ARG A 37 40.07 -40.28 0.16
N LEU A 38 38.75 -40.39 0.03
CA LEU A 38 38.05 -41.64 -0.28
C LEU A 38 36.90 -41.33 -1.26
N ARG A 39 37.03 -41.85 -2.49
CA ARG A 39 35.91 -42.00 -3.43
C ARG A 39 35.15 -43.25 -3.03
N ARG A 40 33.82 -43.21 -3.02
CA ARG A 40 32.99 -44.34 -3.41
C ARG A 40 31.76 -43.87 -4.18
N SER A 41 31.51 -44.63 -5.22
CA SER A 41 30.59 -44.48 -6.34
C SER A 41 29.16 -44.88 -6.00
N VAL A 42 28.17 -44.14 -6.52
CA VAL A 42 26.88 -44.71 -6.92
C VAL A 42 26.46 -44.06 -8.26
N SER A 43 26.08 -44.93 -9.20
CA SER A 43 25.74 -44.67 -10.60
C SER A 43 24.30 -44.16 -10.78
N PRO A 44 23.98 -43.34 -11.80
CA PRO A 44 22.61 -42.97 -12.17
C PRO A 44 22.12 -43.67 -13.45
N SER A 45 20.80 -43.87 -13.58
CA SER A 45 20.10 -44.31 -14.80
C SER A 45 18.58 -44.10 -14.65
N PRO A 46 17.77 -44.02 -15.73
CA PRO A 46 17.99 -43.34 -17.02
C PRO A 46 16.71 -42.63 -17.62
N TRP A 47 16.91 -41.90 -18.74
CA TRP A 47 15.94 -41.34 -19.72
C TRP A 47 15.19 -40.05 -19.29
N ILE A 48 15.09 -38.94 -20.05
CA ILE A 48 14.76 -38.72 -21.47
C ILE A 48 15.48 -37.45 -21.99
N ARG A 49 15.94 -37.43 -23.26
CA ARG A 49 16.55 -36.27 -23.95
C ARG A 49 15.58 -35.66 -24.98
N PRO A 50 15.56 -34.32 -25.17
CA PRO A 50 15.00 -33.71 -26.38
C PRO A 50 16.07 -33.50 -27.47
N VAL A 51 15.61 -33.66 -28.70
CA VAL A 51 16.33 -33.49 -29.98
C VAL A 51 16.48 -31.99 -30.31
N VAL A 52 17.67 -31.56 -30.73
CA VAL A 52 17.95 -30.22 -31.28
C VAL A 52 18.35 -30.36 -32.75
N PRO A 53 17.78 -29.60 -33.72
CA PRO A 53 18.20 -29.65 -35.11
C PRO A 53 19.44 -28.79 -35.37
N ARG A 54 20.34 -29.32 -36.21
CA ARG A 54 21.49 -28.61 -36.80
C ARG A 54 21.03 -27.65 -37.90
N SER A 55 21.44 -26.39 -37.85
CA SER A 55 21.39 -25.47 -39.00
C SER A 55 22.80 -25.18 -39.54
N ARG A 56 22.84 -24.98 -40.86
CA ARG A 56 24.00 -24.98 -41.76
C ARG A 56 24.83 -23.69 -41.67
N ARG A 57 26.14 -23.80 -41.95
CA ARG A 57 27.03 -22.68 -42.30
C ARG A 57 26.74 -22.17 -43.72
N PRO A 58 26.85 -20.87 -44.00
CA PRO A 58 27.11 -20.34 -45.34
C PRO A 58 28.61 -20.00 -45.56
N PRO A 59 29.07 -19.91 -46.82
CA PRO A 59 30.48 -19.75 -47.18
C PRO A 59 30.94 -18.28 -47.19
N ALA A 60 32.26 -18.12 -47.20
CA ALA A 60 33.00 -16.88 -47.30
C ALA A 60 33.15 -16.43 -48.77
N ASP A 61 33.04 -15.12 -49.02
CA ASP A 61 33.74 -14.40 -50.09
C ASP A 61 33.82 -12.89 -49.78
N ALA A 62 34.90 -12.27 -50.27
CA ALA A 62 35.60 -11.01 -49.93
C ALA A 62 34.85 -9.69 -50.27
N PRO A 63 35.44 -8.45 -50.20
CA PRO A 63 36.79 -8.03 -49.79
C PRO A 63 36.86 -6.82 -48.81
N GLN A 64 38.07 -6.59 -48.29
CA GLN A 64 38.46 -5.47 -47.44
C GLN A 64 38.56 -4.16 -48.23
N HIS A 65 37.80 -3.14 -47.81
CA HIS A 65 38.07 -1.75 -48.12
C HIS A 65 38.40 -0.97 -46.85
N ARG A 66 39.55 -0.30 -46.94
CA ARG A 66 40.17 0.63 -46.01
C ARG A 66 39.44 1.99 -46.12
N ALA A 67 38.96 2.52 -44.99
CA ALA A 67 38.57 3.93 -44.81
C ALA A 67 38.73 4.22 -43.30
N GLU A 68 39.83 4.83 -42.89
CA GLU A 68 39.95 6.27 -42.65
C GLU A 68 38.84 6.84 -41.76
N SER A 69 39.21 7.06 -40.49
CA SER A 69 38.46 7.86 -39.53
C SER A 69 38.53 9.35 -39.88
N PRO A 70 37.43 10.09 -39.81
CA PRO A 70 37.48 11.52 -39.55
C PRO A 70 37.15 11.80 -38.08
N GLY A 71 38.04 12.53 -37.43
CA GLY A 71 37.76 13.21 -36.17
C GLY A 71 36.64 14.23 -36.37
N GLY A 72 35.61 14.13 -35.53
CA GLY A 72 34.49 15.06 -35.48
C GLY A 72 34.68 16.08 -34.36
N GLU A 73 34.70 17.34 -34.75
CA GLU A 73 34.76 18.55 -33.95
C GLU A 73 33.84 18.60 -32.72
N LYS A 74 34.36 19.26 -31.68
CA LYS A 74 33.58 19.75 -30.54
C LYS A 74 32.62 20.84 -31.01
N GLN A 75 31.32 20.54 -31.03
CA GLN A 75 30.30 21.57 -31.12
C GLN A 75 30.18 22.31 -29.78
N VAL A 76 30.53 23.60 -29.82
CA VAL A 76 30.28 24.59 -28.77
C VAL A 76 28.84 25.09 -28.93
N LEU A 77 28.02 24.89 -27.90
CA LEU A 77 26.67 25.46 -27.82
C LEU A 77 26.74 26.99 -27.66
N PRO A 78 25.98 27.80 -28.43
CA PRO A 78 25.87 29.22 -28.15
C PRO A 78 24.94 29.47 -26.96
N ARG A 79 25.47 30.25 -26.03
CA ARG A 79 24.82 30.76 -24.82
C ARG A 79 23.82 31.84 -25.23
N VAL A 80 22.52 31.53 -25.17
CA VAL A 80 21.46 32.52 -25.41
C VAL A 80 21.42 33.51 -24.24
N VAL A 81 21.77 34.76 -24.53
CA VAL A 81 21.67 35.91 -23.62
C VAL A 81 20.30 36.56 -23.83
N LEU A 82 19.45 36.51 -22.80
CA LEU A 82 18.21 37.30 -22.75
C LEU A 82 18.54 38.76 -22.39
N PRO A 83 18.03 39.77 -23.12
CA PRO A 83 18.13 41.14 -22.68
C PRO A 83 17.06 41.46 -21.64
N MET A 84 17.52 41.79 -20.43
CA MET A 84 16.76 42.53 -19.43
C MET A 84 16.60 43.98 -19.91
N ARG A 85 15.37 44.43 -20.13
CA ARG A 85 15.03 45.87 -20.15
C ARG A 85 13.88 46.11 -19.19
N GLY A 86 14.20 46.87 -18.13
CA GLY A 86 13.23 47.53 -17.28
C GLY A 86 12.71 48.82 -17.91
N GLY A 87 11.48 49.16 -17.55
CA GLY A 87 10.78 50.41 -17.84
C GLY A 87 9.49 50.47 -17.00
N PRO A 88 9.03 51.66 -16.58
CA PRO A 88 8.47 51.87 -15.25
C PRO A 88 6.95 51.71 -15.16
N CYS A 89 6.53 51.61 -13.90
CA CYS A 89 5.16 51.61 -13.38
C CYS A 89 4.31 52.76 -13.94
N ASP A 90 3.07 52.45 -14.32
CA ASP A 90 1.98 53.43 -14.25
C ASP A 90 0.71 52.77 -13.74
N GLY A 91 0.11 53.43 -12.76
CA GLY A 91 -1.02 52.96 -11.98
C GLY A 91 -2.36 53.18 -12.66
N SER A 92 -3.24 52.18 -12.57
CA SER A 92 -4.69 52.35 -12.70
C SER A 92 -5.36 51.09 -12.16
N VAL A 93 -5.66 51.10 -10.86
CA VAL A 93 -6.52 50.10 -10.22
C VAL A 93 -7.96 50.60 -10.38
N SER A 94 -8.65 50.17 -11.43
CA SER A 94 -10.10 50.33 -11.49
C SER A 94 -10.75 49.29 -10.59
N GLY A 95 -11.28 49.74 -9.45
CA GLY A 95 -12.00 48.91 -8.49
C GLY A 95 -13.25 48.29 -9.11
N HIS A 96 -13.25 46.95 -9.26
CA HIS A 96 -14.47 46.19 -9.45
C HIS A 96 -15.22 46.06 -8.12
N ARG A 97 -16.33 46.78 -8.00
CA ARG A 97 -17.34 46.54 -6.95
C ARG A 97 -18.05 45.21 -7.21
N PRO A 98 -18.20 44.33 -6.22
CA PRO A 98 -19.10 43.19 -6.32
C PRO A 98 -20.58 43.64 -6.19
N PRO A 99 -21.54 42.97 -6.85
CA PRO A 99 -22.96 43.29 -6.73
C PRO A 99 -23.53 42.86 -5.36
N PRO A 100 -24.57 43.54 -4.86
CA PRO A 100 -25.13 43.28 -3.53
C PRO A 100 -25.92 41.97 -3.45
N ALA A 101 -25.80 41.30 -2.30
CA ALA A 101 -26.53 40.10 -1.93
C ALA A 101 -28.05 40.37 -1.84
N ARG A 102 -28.85 39.52 -2.49
CA ARG A 102 -30.31 39.48 -2.34
C ARG A 102 -30.69 38.76 -1.04
N PRO A 103 -31.72 39.22 -0.31
CA PRO A 103 -32.18 38.55 0.90
C PRO A 103 -32.90 37.24 0.55
N ARG A 104 -32.51 36.14 1.19
CA ARG A 104 -33.24 34.87 1.13
C ARG A 104 -34.55 35.01 1.89
N GLY A 105 -35.66 34.95 1.15
CA GLY A 105 -37.01 34.86 1.69
C GLY A 105 -37.17 33.61 2.57
N ARG A 106 -37.63 33.86 3.79
CA ARG A 106 -38.04 32.88 4.80
C ARG A 106 -39.34 32.23 4.33
N LEU A 107 -39.29 30.98 3.86
CA LEU A 107 -40.48 30.18 3.59
C LEU A 107 -41.06 29.70 4.92
N THR A 108 -42.14 30.34 5.33
CA THR A 108 -43.04 29.88 6.40
C THR A 108 -43.94 28.78 5.82
N MET A 109 -43.79 27.53 6.29
CA MET A 109 -44.78 26.48 6.06
C MET A 109 -45.99 26.74 6.95
N ASN A 110 -47.07 27.27 6.37
CA ASN A 110 -48.41 27.16 6.92
C ASN A 110 -49.01 25.84 6.41
N HIS A 111 -49.17 24.86 7.30
CA HIS A 111 -50.09 23.73 7.11
C HIS A 111 -51.09 23.74 8.26
N ALA A 112 -52.05 24.67 8.16
CA ALA A 112 -53.27 24.62 8.92
C ALA A 112 -54.34 23.95 8.06
N GLN A 113 -54.48 22.62 8.15
CA GLN A 113 -55.78 21.96 8.00
C GLN A 113 -55.88 20.81 9.01
N THR A 114 -56.15 21.23 10.23
CA THR A 114 -56.67 20.45 11.34
C THR A 114 -58.14 20.10 11.08
N ARG A 115 -58.53 18.82 11.27
CA ARG A 115 -59.83 18.34 11.81
C ARG A 115 -59.98 16.85 11.48
N ARG A 116 -60.46 15.94 12.33
CA ARG A 116 -60.77 15.84 13.78
C ARG A 116 -61.27 14.38 13.97
N MET A 117 -61.36 13.93 15.24
CA MET A 117 -61.96 12.67 15.76
C MET A 117 -60.95 11.49 15.82
N VAL A 118 -60.33 11.17 16.96
CA VAL A 118 -60.88 10.70 18.27
C VAL A 118 -61.78 9.47 18.08
N ARG A 119 -61.19 8.26 18.19
CA ARG A 119 -61.77 7.11 18.89
C ARG A 119 -60.65 6.30 19.55
N LEU A 120 -60.74 6.20 20.88
CA LEU A 120 -60.03 5.27 21.73
C LEU A 120 -60.44 3.83 21.40
N THR A 121 -59.50 2.89 21.47
CA THR A 121 -59.73 1.57 22.10
C THR A 121 -58.44 1.07 22.74
N ALA A 122 -58.52 0.81 24.03
CA ALA A 122 -57.49 0.29 24.91
C ALA A 122 -57.55 -1.25 24.98
N MET A 123 -56.48 -1.81 25.57
CA MET A 123 -56.41 -3.08 26.30
C MET A 123 -56.66 -4.41 25.57
N SER A 124 -55.63 -5.27 25.61
CA SER A 124 -55.79 -6.68 26.00
C SER A 124 -54.46 -7.20 26.56
N ALA A 125 -54.37 -7.18 27.89
CA ALA A 125 -53.51 -8.05 28.67
C ALA A 125 -54.36 -9.26 29.10
N ALA A 126 -53.84 -10.48 28.97
CA ALA A 126 -54.39 -11.66 29.62
C ALA A 126 -53.25 -12.65 29.96
N LEU A 127 -52.96 -12.74 31.27
CA LEU A 127 -52.32 -13.85 31.97
C LEU A 127 -53.28 -15.05 32.05
N VAL A 128 -52.74 -16.29 32.05
CA VAL A 128 -53.06 -17.43 32.96
C VAL A 128 -51.83 -18.39 32.86
N ALA A 129 -50.95 -18.60 33.87
CA ALA A 129 -51.04 -19.46 35.08
C ALA A 129 -51.32 -20.95 34.76
N VAL A 130 -50.82 -22.02 35.41
CA VAL A 130 -50.02 -22.29 36.61
C VAL A 130 -49.64 -23.80 36.61
N ALA A 131 -48.55 -24.13 37.30
CA ALA A 131 -48.17 -25.40 37.95
C ALA A 131 -48.06 -26.75 37.18
N ALA A 132 -46.85 -27.30 37.19
CA ALA A 132 -46.64 -28.68 37.61
C ALA A 132 -45.34 -28.79 38.44
N CYS A 133 -45.49 -29.07 39.73
CA CYS A 133 -44.44 -29.56 40.61
C CYS A 133 -44.08 -31.00 40.22
N GLY A 134 -42.79 -31.32 40.17
CA GLY A 134 -42.30 -32.67 39.97
C GLY A 134 -40.83 -32.81 40.34
N SER A 135 -40.60 -33.06 41.63
CA SER A 135 -39.48 -33.79 42.25
C SER A 135 -38.02 -33.47 41.87
N ALA A 136 -37.34 -32.91 42.87
CA ALA A 136 -35.94 -33.05 43.23
C ALA A 136 -35.09 -34.04 42.41
N THR A 137 -34.09 -33.50 41.71
CA THR A 137 -32.70 -33.97 41.82
C THR A 137 -31.78 -32.78 41.58
N THR A 138 -31.07 -32.40 42.63
CA THR A 138 -29.99 -31.43 42.63
C THR A 138 -28.85 -31.93 41.74
N SER A 139 -28.66 -31.29 40.60
CA SER A 139 -27.37 -31.29 39.90
C SER A 139 -27.17 -29.92 39.26
N SER A 140 -26.91 -28.94 40.12
CA SER A 140 -26.30 -27.66 39.75
C SER A 140 -24.88 -27.91 39.25
N HIS A 141 -24.77 -28.35 38.00
CA HIS A 141 -23.56 -28.13 37.21
C HIS A 141 -23.65 -26.70 36.68
N SER A 142 -23.26 -25.76 37.54
CA SER A 142 -22.80 -24.46 37.10
C SER A 142 -21.55 -24.69 36.25
N ALA A 143 -21.74 -24.94 34.96
CA ALA A 143 -20.70 -24.78 33.97
C ALA A 143 -20.44 -23.27 33.87
N SER A 144 -19.69 -22.73 34.83
CA SER A 144 -18.90 -21.53 34.60
C SER A 144 -17.89 -21.90 33.53
N SER A 145 -18.30 -21.74 32.26
CA SER A 145 -17.36 -21.46 31.19
C SER A 145 -16.77 -20.09 31.50
N ALA A 146 -15.81 -20.07 32.44
CA ALA A 146 -14.85 -19.00 32.52
C ALA A 146 -14.16 -18.99 31.17
N SER A 147 -14.55 -18.06 30.31
CA SER A 147 -13.75 -17.66 29.17
C SER A 147 -12.43 -17.16 29.76
N SER A 148 -11.49 -18.07 29.95
CA SER A 148 -10.12 -17.71 30.25
C SER A 148 -9.67 -16.89 29.04
N SER A 149 -9.67 -15.57 29.18
CA SER A 149 -8.88 -14.70 28.32
C SER A 149 -7.44 -15.17 28.51
N ALA A 150 -7.02 -16.14 27.70
CA ALA A 150 -5.70 -16.72 27.78
C ALA A 150 -4.71 -15.55 27.65
N ALA A 151 -3.90 -15.35 28.69
CA ALA A 151 -2.89 -14.31 28.68
C ALA A 151 -1.99 -14.50 27.45
N VAL A 152 -1.69 -13.40 26.75
CA VAL A 152 -0.81 -13.44 25.58
C VAL A 152 0.55 -13.99 26.00
N PRO A 153 1.08 -15.05 25.35
CA PRO A 153 2.35 -15.62 25.73
C PRO A 153 3.49 -14.60 25.66
N ALA A 154 4.40 -14.60 26.64
CA ALA A 154 5.52 -13.66 26.69
C ALA A 154 6.40 -13.69 25.43
N ALA A 155 6.53 -14.86 24.78
CA ALA A 155 7.24 -15.00 23.52
C ALA A 155 6.57 -14.22 22.36
N VAL A 156 5.25 -14.11 22.33
CA VAL A 156 4.54 -13.28 21.34
C VAL A 156 4.85 -11.79 21.58
N LEU A 157 4.86 -11.35 22.83
CA LEU A 157 5.20 -9.97 23.18
C LEU A 157 6.66 -9.64 22.85
N SER A 158 7.57 -10.59 23.09
CA SER A 158 8.98 -10.44 22.71
C SER A 158 9.17 -10.31 21.20
N ASP A 159 8.32 -10.94 20.40
CA ASP A 159 8.39 -10.88 18.93
C ASP A 159 7.71 -9.62 18.36
N LEU A 160 6.54 -9.23 18.88
CA LEU A 160 5.71 -8.19 18.27
C LEU A 160 5.78 -6.83 18.99
N ALA A 161 6.22 -6.78 20.23
CA ALA A 161 6.31 -5.57 21.03
C ALA A 161 7.54 -5.59 21.98
N PRO A 162 8.76 -5.84 21.48
CA PRO A 162 9.96 -6.00 22.30
C PRO A 162 10.30 -4.77 23.16
N SER A 163 9.80 -3.59 22.78
CA SER A 163 9.97 -2.34 23.52
C SER A 163 8.91 -2.09 24.61
N GLY A 164 7.96 -3.01 24.79
CA GLY A 164 6.76 -2.80 25.60
C GLY A 164 5.66 -2.00 24.88
N ARG A 165 5.87 -1.67 23.60
CA ARG A 165 4.91 -1.01 22.71
C ARG A 165 4.95 -1.69 21.34
N LEU A 166 3.82 -1.71 20.65
CA LEU A 166 3.68 -2.23 19.29
C LEU A 166 3.89 -1.11 18.28
N ARG A 167 4.96 -1.17 17.48
CA ARG A 167 5.18 -0.23 16.37
C ARG A 167 4.64 -0.82 15.07
N VAL A 168 3.65 -0.17 14.47
CA VAL A 168 3.03 -0.65 13.23
C VAL A 168 3.40 0.24 12.05
N GLY A 169 4.12 -0.30 11.07
CA GLY A 169 4.47 0.37 9.82
C GLY A 169 3.30 0.36 8.84
N ILE A 170 2.81 1.54 8.45
CA ILE A 170 1.62 1.70 7.61
C ILE A 170 1.93 2.58 6.40
N PRO A 171 1.67 2.14 5.16
CA PRO A 171 1.80 2.99 3.99
C PRO A 171 0.62 3.99 3.90
N ALA A 172 0.92 5.26 3.58
CA ALA A 172 -0.06 6.33 3.40
C ALA A 172 -0.74 6.26 2.02
N ALA A 173 -0.02 5.76 1.01
CA ALA A 173 -0.57 5.45 -0.31
C ALA A 173 -0.68 3.92 -0.49
N PRO A 174 -1.85 3.38 -0.88
CA PRO A 174 -3.12 4.07 -1.14
C PRO A 174 -3.78 4.64 0.13
N PRO A 175 -4.58 5.72 0.03
CA PRO A 175 -5.22 6.41 1.16
C PRO A 175 -6.43 5.61 1.70
N ILE A 176 -6.16 4.39 2.12
CA ILE A 176 -7.12 3.43 2.70
C ILE A 176 -6.57 2.86 4.01
N PHE A 177 -5.24 2.82 4.17
CA PHE A 177 -4.59 2.29 5.36
C PHE A 177 -4.35 3.36 6.41
N ALA A 178 -3.88 4.54 5.97
CA ALA A 178 -3.56 5.67 6.81
C ALA A 178 -3.89 6.97 6.08
N VAL A 179 -4.96 7.63 6.53
CA VAL A 179 -5.41 8.94 6.07
C VAL A 179 -5.36 9.90 7.23
N LYS A 180 -4.70 11.03 7.03
CA LYS A 180 -4.65 12.09 8.04
C LYS A 180 -5.90 12.95 7.91
N ASP A 181 -6.68 13.04 8.97
CA ASP A 181 -7.77 14.01 9.04
C ASP A 181 -7.19 15.43 9.04
N PRO A 182 -7.61 16.33 8.12
CA PRO A 182 -6.99 17.65 7.98
C PRO A 182 -7.35 18.60 9.13
N THR A 183 -8.43 18.34 9.88
CA THR A 183 -8.93 19.22 10.94
C THR A 183 -8.36 18.83 12.30
N SER A 184 -8.44 17.56 12.66
CA SER A 184 -7.98 17.00 13.93
C SER A 184 -6.52 16.55 13.88
N GLY A 185 -5.96 16.31 12.69
CA GLY A 185 -4.62 15.74 12.50
C GLY A 185 -4.53 14.25 12.85
N VAL A 186 -5.63 13.62 13.25
CA VAL A 186 -5.69 12.21 13.65
C VAL A 186 -5.62 11.30 12.42
N MET A 187 -4.82 10.24 12.50
CA MET A 187 -4.74 9.22 11.47
C MET A 187 -5.91 8.24 11.61
N HIS A 188 -6.56 7.91 10.50
CA HIS A 188 -7.61 6.89 10.43
C HIS A 188 -7.42 6.00 9.20
N GLY A 189 -8.12 4.87 9.14
CA GLY A 189 -8.08 3.93 8.03
C GLY A 189 -7.90 2.48 8.49
N ILE A 190 -8.02 1.54 7.55
CA ILE A 190 -7.99 0.10 7.84
C ILE A 190 -6.70 -0.30 8.56
N GLY A 191 -5.57 0.32 8.21
CA GLY A 191 -4.29 0.02 8.83
C GLY A 191 -4.21 0.50 10.28
N VAL A 192 -4.74 1.70 10.56
CA VAL A 192 -4.82 2.25 11.92
C VAL A 192 -5.77 1.43 12.78
N ASP A 193 -6.91 1.01 12.21
CA ASP A 193 -7.90 0.17 12.87
C ASP A 193 -7.30 -1.19 13.26
N LEU A 194 -6.59 -1.85 12.33
CA LEU A 194 -5.88 -3.12 12.59
C LEU A 194 -4.77 -2.97 13.63
N ALA A 195 -3.98 -1.88 13.55
CA ALA A 195 -2.93 -1.61 14.53
C ALA A 195 -3.51 -1.48 15.94
N THR A 196 -4.62 -0.75 16.07
CA THR A 196 -5.33 -0.54 17.33
C THR A 196 -5.92 -1.85 17.87
N ALA A 197 -6.56 -2.64 17.01
CA ALA A 197 -7.13 -3.94 17.38
C ALA A 197 -6.04 -4.91 17.86
N LEU A 198 -4.91 -4.97 17.15
CA LEU A 198 -3.77 -5.81 17.52
C LEU A 198 -3.16 -5.39 18.86
N GLY A 199 -2.93 -4.09 19.07
CA GLY A 199 -2.43 -3.58 20.35
C GLY A 199 -3.34 -3.88 21.53
N ARG A 200 -4.66 -3.74 21.33
CA ARG A 200 -5.66 -4.14 22.34
C ARG A 200 -5.57 -5.62 22.67
N GLN A 201 -5.42 -6.49 21.67
CA GLN A 201 -5.30 -7.93 21.89
C GLN A 201 -3.98 -8.31 22.58
N LEU A 202 -2.89 -7.61 22.25
CA LEU A 202 -1.59 -7.77 22.91
C LEU A 202 -1.53 -7.15 24.32
N GLY A 203 -2.46 -6.25 24.64
CA GLY A 203 -2.45 -5.51 25.91
C GLY A 203 -1.33 -4.47 26.00
N VAL A 204 -0.87 -3.93 24.87
CA VAL A 204 0.24 -2.96 24.80
C VAL A 204 -0.17 -1.67 24.06
N PRO A 205 0.47 -0.53 24.36
CA PRO A 205 0.28 0.69 23.58
C PRO A 205 0.72 0.52 22.12
N VAL A 206 0.10 1.28 21.22
CA VAL A 206 0.37 1.23 19.77
C VAL A 206 0.99 2.54 19.30
N ASP A 207 2.05 2.42 18.50
CA ASP A 207 2.67 3.52 17.78
C ASP A 207 2.57 3.25 16.27
N THR A 208 1.79 4.04 15.55
CA THR A 208 1.69 3.93 14.09
C THR A 208 2.79 4.75 13.41
N VAL A 209 3.60 4.10 12.59
CA VAL A 209 4.67 4.74 11.80
C VAL A 209 4.23 4.80 10.34
N SER A 210 3.95 6.01 9.86
CA SER A 210 3.47 6.21 8.49
C SER A 210 4.64 6.32 7.50
N TYR A 211 4.54 5.61 6.38
CA TYR A 211 5.46 5.71 5.24
C TYR A 211 4.73 6.28 4.02
N PRO A 212 5.41 6.99 3.10
CA PRO A 212 4.74 7.57 1.93
C PRO A 212 4.04 6.52 1.05
N ASP A 213 4.68 5.37 0.88
CA ASP A 213 4.23 4.30 0.00
C ASP A 213 4.63 2.91 0.55
N PRO A 214 4.15 1.81 -0.05
CA PRO A 214 4.46 0.47 0.42
C PRO A 214 5.95 0.10 0.29
N GLY A 215 6.66 0.66 -0.70
CA GLY A 215 8.11 0.48 -0.87
C GLY A 215 8.89 1.02 0.31
N GLY A 216 8.55 2.23 0.78
CA GLY A 216 9.14 2.81 1.99
C GLY A 216 8.90 1.96 3.25
N THR A 217 7.73 1.33 3.37
CA THR A 217 7.44 0.41 4.48
C THR A 217 8.32 -0.84 4.42
N ILE A 218 8.49 -1.42 3.23
CA ILE A 218 9.38 -2.58 2.98
C ILE A 218 10.84 -2.24 3.32
N ASP A 219 11.34 -1.10 2.84
CA ASP A 219 12.74 -0.70 3.03
C ASP A 219 13.06 -0.45 4.51
N ALA A 220 12.08 0.06 5.28
CA ALA A 220 12.21 0.28 6.71
C ALA A 220 12.21 -1.00 7.57
N ALA A 221 11.84 -2.16 7.00
CA ALA A 221 11.89 -3.45 7.71
C ALA A 221 13.32 -3.77 8.18
N GLN A 222 14.31 -3.49 7.34
CA GLN A 222 15.71 -3.87 7.56
C GLN A 222 16.37 -3.09 8.70
N SER A 223 15.85 -1.90 9.04
CA SER A 223 16.37 -1.06 10.11
C SER A 223 15.64 -1.27 11.45
N GLY A 224 14.68 -2.22 11.52
CA GLY A 224 13.89 -2.46 12.73
C GLY A 224 13.01 -1.26 13.12
N ALA A 225 12.58 -0.47 12.14
CA ALA A 225 11.79 0.75 12.37
C ALA A 225 10.37 0.46 12.86
N TRP A 226 9.84 -0.74 12.59
CA TRP A 226 8.53 -1.23 13.01
C TRP A 226 8.62 -2.72 13.42
N ASP A 227 7.67 -3.16 14.23
CA ASP A 227 7.55 -4.54 14.70
C ASP A 227 6.56 -5.34 13.85
N VAL A 228 5.48 -4.69 13.38
CA VAL A 228 4.51 -5.24 12.44
C VAL A 228 4.32 -4.27 11.27
N GLY A 229 4.28 -4.76 10.04
CA GLY A 229 4.12 -3.94 8.83
C GLY A 229 2.89 -4.34 8.02
N ILE A 230 2.26 -3.36 7.35
CA ILE A 230 1.25 -3.62 6.32
C ILE A 230 1.93 -3.60 4.96
N LEU A 231 2.08 -4.77 4.34
CA LEU A 231 2.87 -4.93 3.13
C LEU A 231 2.05 -5.59 2.01
N PRO A 232 2.28 -5.23 0.75
CA PRO A 232 1.76 -5.99 -0.38
C PRO A 232 2.45 -7.35 -0.48
N LEU A 233 1.71 -8.38 -0.86
CA LEU A 233 2.27 -9.69 -1.21
C LEU A 233 3.03 -9.58 -2.53
N ASN A 234 4.35 -9.48 -2.44
CA ASN A 234 5.25 -9.50 -3.59
C ASN A 234 6.63 -10.06 -3.19
N PRO A 235 7.50 -10.41 -4.16
CA PRO A 235 8.82 -10.96 -3.87
C PRO A 235 9.71 -10.03 -3.02
N LYS A 236 9.62 -8.70 -3.21
CA LYS A 236 10.44 -7.73 -2.47
C LYS A 236 10.08 -7.71 -0.97
N ALA A 237 8.80 -7.78 -0.63
CA ALA A 237 8.36 -7.84 0.77
C ALA A 237 8.78 -9.18 1.41
N ALA A 238 8.66 -10.28 0.66
CA ALA A 238 9.00 -11.61 1.14
C ALA A 238 10.50 -11.78 1.46
N THR A 239 11.41 -10.96 0.93
CA THR A 239 12.84 -11.04 1.29
C THR A 239 13.15 -10.43 2.65
N VAL A 240 12.31 -9.53 3.17
CA VAL A 240 12.59 -8.78 4.40
C VAL A 240 11.70 -9.16 5.59
N ALA A 241 10.56 -9.79 5.34
CA ALA A 241 9.57 -10.10 6.37
C ALA A 241 8.83 -11.42 6.09
N ASP A 242 8.31 -12.04 7.15
CA ASP A 242 7.39 -13.16 7.08
C ASP A 242 5.95 -12.59 7.01
N LEU A 243 5.24 -12.90 5.92
CA LEU A 243 3.91 -12.37 5.61
C LEU A 243 2.83 -13.33 6.09
N THR A 244 1.71 -12.77 6.56
CA THR A 244 0.46 -13.51 6.78
C THR A 244 -0.27 -13.79 5.46
N SER A 245 -1.34 -14.57 5.53
CA SER A 245 -2.34 -14.59 4.46
C SER A 245 -2.90 -13.18 4.23
N PRO A 246 -3.24 -12.81 2.98
CA PRO A 246 -3.70 -11.45 2.72
C PRO A 246 -4.98 -11.18 3.50
N PHE A 247 -5.15 -9.97 4.02
CA PHE A 247 -6.37 -9.51 4.67
C PHE A 247 -7.22 -8.62 3.76
N LEU A 248 -6.60 -8.00 2.76
CA LEU A 248 -7.24 -7.05 1.85
C LEU A 248 -6.94 -7.39 0.39
N LEU A 249 -7.96 -7.25 -0.46
CA LEU A 249 -7.87 -7.27 -1.91
C LEU A 249 -8.17 -5.87 -2.45
N LEU A 250 -7.28 -5.37 -3.32
CA LEU A 250 -7.41 -4.09 -3.99
C LEU A 250 -7.32 -4.30 -5.51
N PRO A 251 -8.47 -4.50 -6.18
CA PRO A 251 -8.53 -4.68 -7.63
C PRO A 251 -8.11 -3.43 -8.40
N HIS A 252 -7.45 -3.63 -9.54
CA HIS A 252 -7.01 -2.59 -10.46
C HIS A 252 -7.59 -2.85 -11.85
N THR A 253 -8.10 -1.76 -12.44
CA THR A 253 -8.78 -1.76 -13.72
C THR A 253 -8.46 -0.48 -14.48
N TYR A 254 -9.16 -0.26 -15.59
CA TYR A 254 -9.00 0.90 -16.44
C TYR A 254 -10.17 1.87 -16.31
N LEU A 255 -9.84 3.16 -16.34
CA LEU A 255 -10.77 4.23 -16.67
C LEU A 255 -10.67 4.54 -18.15
N VAL A 256 -11.81 4.60 -18.82
CA VAL A 256 -11.90 4.89 -20.26
C VAL A 256 -12.91 6.00 -20.52
N ARG A 257 -12.80 6.69 -21.67
CA ARG A 257 -13.80 7.68 -22.09
C ARG A 257 -15.16 7.04 -22.38
N ALA A 258 -16.21 7.86 -22.39
CA ALA A 258 -17.59 7.43 -22.65
C ALA A 258 -17.73 6.63 -23.95
N ASP A 259 -17.08 7.12 -25.01
CA ASP A 259 -17.12 6.64 -26.39
C ASP A 259 -16.13 5.51 -26.68
N SER A 260 -15.37 5.05 -25.67
CA SER A 260 -14.38 4.00 -25.85
C SER A 260 -15.05 2.67 -26.20
N ALA A 261 -14.48 1.95 -27.17
CA ALA A 261 -14.86 0.57 -27.50
C ALA A 261 -14.29 -0.47 -26.52
N ILE A 262 -13.47 -0.06 -25.53
CA ILE A 262 -12.83 -0.95 -24.56
C ILE A 262 -13.83 -1.27 -23.45
N HIS A 263 -14.38 -2.48 -23.42
CA HIS A 263 -15.35 -2.91 -22.40
C HIS A 263 -14.73 -3.85 -21.37
N THR A 264 -13.71 -4.60 -21.77
CA THR A 264 -12.96 -5.57 -20.97
C THR A 264 -11.48 -5.21 -20.92
N VAL A 265 -10.74 -5.80 -19.99
CA VAL A 265 -9.28 -5.70 -19.91
C VAL A 265 -8.62 -6.25 -21.18
N ALA A 266 -9.19 -7.30 -21.78
CA ALA A 266 -8.68 -7.91 -23.00
C ALA A 266 -8.80 -6.97 -24.22
N ASP A 267 -9.84 -6.14 -24.28
CA ASP A 267 -10.02 -5.13 -25.33
C ASP A 267 -8.93 -4.06 -25.29
N ALA A 268 -8.32 -3.84 -24.12
CA ALA A 268 -7.29 -2.84 -23.92
C ALA A 268 -5.90 -3.28 -24.43
N ASP A 269 -5.61 -4.58 -24.53
CA ASP A 269 -4.32 -5.11 -25.02
C ASP A 269 -4.35 -5.37 -26.53
N GLN A 270 -4.59 -4.31 -27.31
CA GLN A 270 -4.64 -4.35 -28.77
C GLN A 270 -3.62 -3.40 -29.41
N PRO A 271 -3.13 -3.71 -30.63
CA PRO A 271 -2.25 -2.79 -31.35
C PRO A 271 -2.86 -1.40 -31.50
N GLY A 272 -2.07 -0.36 -31.22
CA GLY A 272 -2.51 1.04 -31.32
C GLY A 272 -3.18 1.61 -30.06
N ILE A 273 -3.60 0.76 -29.11
CA ILE A 273 -4.13 1.21 -27.82
C ILE A 273 -2.99 1.70 -26.91
N ARG A 274 -3.23 2.81 -26.22
CA ARG A 274 -2.31 3.44 -25.26
C ARG A 274 -2.88 3.40 -23.86
N ILE A 275 -2.20 2.71 -22.96
CA ILE A 275 -2.59 2.55 -21.56
C ILE A 275 -1.73 3.48 -20.71
N ALA A 276 -2.30 4.56 -20.19
CA ALA A 276 -1.59 5.46 -19.27
C ALA A 276 -1.57 4.88 -17.86
N SER A 277 -0.43 4.95 -17.17
CA SER A 277 -0.27 4.41 -15.82
C SER A 277 0.86 5.10 -15.08
N GLN A 278 0.74 5.29 -13.75
CA GLN A 278 1.76 6.06 -13.02
C GLN A 278 3.10 5.33 -12.96
N ALA A 279 4.19 5.98 -13.37
CA ALA A 279 5.52 5.41 -13.33
C ALA A 279 5.91 4.97 -11.90
N GLY A 280 6.61 3.83 -11.80
CA GLY A 280 7.07 3.27 -10.52
C GLY A 280 5.97 2.63 -9.66
N SER A 281 4.71 2.64 -10.07
CA SER A 281 3.63 1.98 -9.33
C SER A 281 3.66 0.45 -9.52
N PRO A 282 3.15 -0.33 -8.54
CA PRO A 282 3.03 -1.78 -8.68
C PRO A 282 2.16 -2.22 -9.86
N HIS A 283 1.09 -1.49 -10.17
CA HIS A 283 0.20 -1.83 -11.29
C HIS A 283 0.86 -1.51 -12.65
N THR A 284 1.73 -0.50 -12.75
CA THR A 284 2.55 -0.26 -13.96
C THR A 284 3.55 -1.40 -14.18
N ALA A 285 4.17 -1.90 -13.11
CA ALA A 285 5.04 -3.07 -13.20
C ALA A 285 4.27 -4.33 -13.64
N ALA A 286 3.05 -4.53 -13.12
CA ALA A 286 2.17 -5.63 -13.54
C ALA A 286 1.82 -5.52 -15.04
N LEU A 287 1.39 -4.35 -15.50
CA LEU A 287 1.10 -4.09 -16.91
C LEU A 287 2.32 -4.33 -17.82
N THR A 288 3.51 -3.88 -17.38
CA THR A 288 4.77 -4.10 -18.11
C THR A 288 5.06 -5.59 -18.32
N ALA A 289 4.71 -6.43 -17.36
CA ALA A 289 4.92 -7.88 -17.43
C ALA A 289 3.82 -8.63 -18.22
N GLN A 290 2.62 -8.04 -18.36
CA GLN A 290 1.43 -8.70 -18.89
C GLN A 290 1.07 -8.29 -20.32
N LEU A 291 1.24 -7.01 -20.67
CA LEU A 291 0.83 -6.46 -21.97
C LEU A 291 1.67 -7.03 -23.11
N LYS A 292 1.01 -7.36 -24.22
CA LYS A 292 1.65 -7.93 -25.42
C LYS A 292 1.58 -7.04 -26.64
N HIS A 293 0.54 -6.22 -26.76
CA HIS A 293 0.22 -5.47 -27.97
C HIS A 293 0.00 -3.99 -27.74
N ALA A 294 -0.65 -3.61 -26.64
CA ALA A 294 -0.88 -2.21 -26.31
C ALA A 294 0.41 -1.52 -25.87
N LYS A 295 0.46 -0.20 -26.09
CA LYS A 295 1.56 0.65 -25.66
C LYS A 295 1.29 1.15 -24.24
N LEU A 296 2.13 0.74 -23.29
CA LEU A 296 2.16 1.35 -21.97
C LEU A 296 2.74 2.77 -22.05
N VAL A 297 2.04 3.74 -21.47
CA VAL A 297 2.42 5.16 -21.39
C VAL A 297 2.64 5.51 -19.91
N PRO A 298 3.88 5.41 -19.39
CA PRO A 298 4.18 5.81 -18.03
C PRO A 298 3.98 7.32 -17.86
N VAL A 299 3.36 7.74 -16.76
CA VAL A 299 3.14 9.16 -16.41
C VAL A 299 3.64 9.47 -15.01
N ASP A 300 4.07 10.70 -14.77
CA ASP A 300 4.64 11.11 -13.48
C ASP A 300 3.59 11.32 -12.37
N SER A 301 2.31 11.47 -12.74
CA SER A 301 1.22 11.68 -11.79
C SER A 301 -0.13 11.24 -12.33
N THR A 302 -1.07 10.96 -11.44
CA THR A 302 -2.48 10.71 -11.76
C THR A 302 -3.08 11.84 -12.60
N ALA A 303 -2.84 13.11 -12.25
CA ALA A 303 -3.36 14.25 -13.00
C ALA A 303 -2.85 14.27 -14.44
N ALA A 304 -1.57 13.94 -14.67
CA ALA A 304 -1.02 13.83 -16.02
C ALA A 304 -1.69 12.70 -16.81
N GLY A 305 -1.88 11.52 -16.20
CA GLY A 305 -2.57 10.38 -16.82
C GLY A 305 -4.01 10.68 -17.21
N LEU A 306 -4.80 11.27 -16.30
CA LEU A 306 -6.18 11.67 -16.57
C LEU A 306 -6.28 12.72 -17.68
N ARG A 307 -5.33 13.66 -17.75
CA ARG A 307 -5.25 14.64 -18.85
C ARG A 307 -4.97 13.95 -20.19
N LEU A 308 -4.07 12.96 -20.24
CA LEU A 308 -3.84 12.20 -21.47
C LEU A 308 -5.09 11.44 -21.91
N LEU A 309 -5.80 10.83 -20.96
CA LEU A 309 -7.09 10.17 -21.24
C LEU A 309 -8.12 11.15 -21.78
N ALA A 310 -8.33 12.28 -21.10
CA ALA A 310 -9.31 13.31 -21.49
C ALA A 310 -9.02 13.90 -22.87
N THR A 311 -7.75 14.09 -23.22
CA THR A 311 -7.33 14.65 -24.53
C THR A 311 -7.17 13.60 -25.63
N GLY A 312 -7.39 12.32 -25.33
CA GLY A 312 -7.21 11.23 -26.30
C GLY A 312 -5.77 10.95 -26.68
N GLN A 313 -4.82 11.38 -25.87
CA GLN A 313 -3.42 10.99 -25.97
C GLN A 313 -3.14 9.65 -25.30
N ALA A 314 -4.06 9.19 -24.44
CA ALA A 314 -4.16 7.81 -23.98
C ALA A 314 -5.61 7.33 -24.15
N ASP A 315 -5.78 6.04 -24.35
CA ASP A 315 -7.08 5.40 -24.56
C ASP A 315 -7.65 4.87 -23.24
N THR A 316 -6.78 4.56 -22.28
CA THR A 316 -7.13 4.19 -20.91
C THR A 316 -6.21 4.83 -19.88
N TYR A 317 -6.68 4.95 -18.64
CA TYR A 317 -5.84 5.21 -17.46
C TYR A 317 -6.00 4.06 -16.45
N ALA A 318 -4.89 3.46 -16.03
CA ALA A 318 -4.87 2.31 -15.13
C ALA A 318 -4.60 2.73 -13.68
N ASP A 319 -5.44 2.28 -12.75
CA ASP A 319 -5.23 2.45 -11.31
C ASP A 319 -6.14 1.49 -10.51
N ALA A 320 -6.09 1.55 -9.18
CA ALA A 320 -7.01 0.82 -8.30
C ALA A 320 -8.46 1.25 -8.56
N ARG A 321 -9.40 0.30 -8.67
CA ARG A 321 -10.82 0.58 -8.96
C ARG A 321 -11.41 1.59 -7.97
N SER A 322 -11.11 1.43 -6.68
CA SER A 322 -11.59 2.32 -5.62
C SER A 322 -11.01 3.74 -5.69
N ALA A 323 -9.87 3.94 -6.36
CA ALA A 323 -9.33 5.27 -6.66
C ALA A 323 -10.01 5.84 -7.91
N LEU A 324 -10.11 5.04 -8.98
CA LEU A 324 -10.73 5.43 -10.25
C LEU A 324 -12.16 5.94 -10.10
N ARG A 325 -12.96 5.41 -9.16
CA ARG A 325 -14.30 5.93 -8.89
C ARG A 325 -14.32 7.41 -8.52
N GLY A 326 -13.39 7.85 -7.67
CA GLY A 326 -13.26 9.27 -7.30
C GLY A 326 -12.65 10.10 -8.44
N LEU A 327 -11.77 9.51 -9.23
CA LEU A 327 -11.10 10.17 -10.34
C LEU A 327 -11.99 10.32 -11.58
N ALA A 328 -13.00 9.47 -11.76
CA ALA A 328 -13.92 9.52 -12.90
C ALA A 328 -14.63 10.89 -13.03
N ALA A 329 -14.87 11.58 -11.92
CA ALA A 329 -15.43 12.93 -11.92
C ALA A 329 -14.54 13.98 -12.62
N GLN A 330 -13.22 13.74 -12.71
CA GLN A 330 -12.28 14.62 -13.41
C GLN A 330 -12.27 14.41 -14.92
N VAL A 331 -12.87 13.32 -15.41
CA VAL A 331 -13.04 13.03 -16.84
C VAL A 331 -14.53 12.76 -17.10
N PRO A 332 -15.35 13.81 -17.32
CA PRO A 332 -16.80 13.66 -17.43
C PRO A 332 -17.21 12.65 -18.50
N GLY A 333 -18.18 11.80 -18.17
CA GLY A 333 -18.65 10.70 -19.04
C GLY A 333 -17.73 9.48 -19.07
N SER A 334 -16.55 9.54 -18.46
CA SER A 334 -15.70 8.35 -18.33
C SER A 334 -16.39 7.23 -17.56
N ARG A 335 -15.97 6.00 -17.84
CA ARG A 335 -16.48 4.79 -17.22
C ARG A 335 -15.31 3.87 -16.86
N LEU A 336 -15.52 3.03 -15.84
CA LEU A 336 -14.57 2.01 -15.46
C LEU A 336 -14.83 0.73 -16.26
N VAL A 337 -13.77 0.01 -16.59
CA VAL A 337 -13.83 -1.35 -17.14
C VAL A 337 -14.25 -2.34 -16.04
N THR A 338 -15.04 -3.35 -16.41
CA THR A 338 -15.76 -4.19 -15.44
C THR A 338 -14.90 -5.27 -14.79
N ASP A 339 -13.91 -5.79 -15.51
CA ASP A 339 -12.95 -6.79 -15.04
C ASP A 339 -11.63 -6.14 -14.58
N ASP A 340 -10.72 -6.95 -14.02
CA ASP A 340 -9.48 -6.51 -13.39
C ASP A 340 -8.28 -7.18 -14.05
N PHE A 341 -7.24 -6.38 -14.33
CA PHE A 341 -5.98 -6.92 -14.86
C PHE A 341 -5.02 -7.35 -13.73
N PHE A 342 -5.24 -6.82 -12.52
CA PHE A 342 -4.38 -7.02 -11.37
C PHE A 342 -5.17 -6.82 -10.07
N VAL A 343 -4.93 -7.67 -9.07
CA VAL A 343 -5.48 -7.49 -7.72
C VAL A 343 -4.31 -7.42 -6.75
N ALA A 344 -4.04 -6.23 -6.22
CA ALA A 344 -3.05 -6.09 -5.17
C ALA A 344 -3.59 -6.74 -3.88
N ARG A 345 -2.76 -7.58 -3.27
CA ARG A 345 -3.10 -8.30 -2.04
C ARG A 345 -2.22 -7.77 -0.91
N PHE A 346 -2.81 -7.33 0.19
CA PHE A 346 -2.07 -6.82 1.35
C PHE A 346 -2.17 -7.78 2.52
N ALA A 347 -1.06 -7.94 3.23
CA ALA A 347 -0.91 -8.80 4.39
C ALA A 347 -0.30 -8.01 5.55
N LEU A 348 -0.51 -8.49 6.77
CA LEU A 348 0.34 -8.10 7.89
C LEU A 348 1.65 -8.88 7.82
N ALA A 349 2.74 -8.28 8.26
CA ALA A 349 4.07 -8.83 8.18
C ALA A 349 4.84 -8.60 9.47
N VAL A 350 5.72 -9.55 9.81
CA VAL A 350 6.68 -9.42 10.91
C VAL A 350 8.08 -9.55 10.32
N PRO A 351 9.10 -8.81 10.79
CA PRO A 351 10.48 -9.03 10.36
C PRO A 351 10.89 -10.50 10.55
N ARG A 352 11.86 -10.97 9.75
CA ARG A 352 12.33 -12.36 9.82
C ARG A 352 12.86 -12.71 11.21
N GLY A 353 12.63 -13.95 11.64
CA GLY A 353 13.15 -14.49 12.91
C GLY A 353 12.15 -14.45 14.08
N HIS A 354 10.95 -13.92 13.86
CA HIS A 354 9.89 -13.77 14.87
C HIS A 354 8.75 -14.77 14.65
N ALA A 355 9.07 -16.07 14.65
CA ALA A 355 8.12 -17.12 14.27
C ALA A 355 6.89 -17.20 15.19
N THR A 356 7.05 -16.91 16.49
CA THR A 356 5.94 -16.96 17.45
C THR A 356 4.98 -15.81 17.22
N GLY A 357 5.54 -14.61 17.02
CA GLY A 357 4.79 -13.41 16.63
C GLY A 357 4.08 -13.59 15.29
N GLN A 358 4.75 -14.16 14.29
CA GLN A 358 4.12 -14.47 13.01
C GLN A 358 2.91 -15.36 13.23
N ALA A 359 3.06 -16.50 13.90
CA ALA A 359 1.96 -17.47 14.06
C ALA A 359 0.77 -16.86 14.81
N PHE A 360 1.04 -15.97 15.77
CA PHE A 360 0.00 -15.17 16.41
C PHE A 360 -0.69 -14.22 15.43
N LEU A 361 0.08 -13.47 14.64
CA LEU A 361 -0.41 -12.50 13.67
C LEU A 361 -1.24 -13.16 12.56
N ALA A 362 -0.85 -14.35 12.10
CA ALA A 362 -1.61 -15.13 11.12
C ALA A 362 -3.00 -15.48 11.66
N ARG A 363 -3.11 -15.95 12.91
CA ARG A 363 -4.40 -16.23 13.55
C ARG A 363 -5.21 -14.96 13.78
N PHE A 364 -4.56 -13.88 14.18
CA PHE A 364 -5.20 -12.57 14.36
C PHE A 364 -5.90 -12.11 13.07
N VAL A 365 -5.19 -12.14 11.93
CA VAL A 365 -5.75 -11.74 10.64
C VAL A 365 -6.98 -12.57 10.28
N GLU A 366 -6.92 -13.89 10.43
CA GLU A 366 -8.07 -14.75 10.13
C GLU A 366 -9.26 -14.50 11.06
N ALA A 367 -9.01 -14.19 12.34
CA ALA A 367 -10.06 -13.80 13.27
C ALA A 367 -10.72 -12.47 12.89
N GLU A 368 -9.95 -11.46 12.48
CA GLU A 368 -10.48 -10.15 12.06
C GLU A 368 -11.23 -10.20 10.71
N LYS A 369 -10.89 -11.17 9.85
CA LYS A 369 -11.71 -11.51 8.67
C LYS A 369 -13.04 -12.12 9.10
N ALA A 370 -12.99 -13.15 9.94
CA ALA A 370 -14.17 -13.93 10.34
C ALA A 370 -15.16 -13.13 11.20
N SER A 371 -14.67 -12.19 12.01
CA SER A 371 -15.50 -11.35 12.88
C SER A 371 -16.31 -10.28 12.12
N GLY A 372 -16.00 -10.06 10.84
CA GLY A 372 -16.54 -8.96 10.05
C GLY A 372 -15.91 -7.59 10.37
N PHE A 373 -14.91 -7.53 11.25
CA PHE A 373 -14.21 -6.29 11.59
C PHE A 373 -13.62 -5.61 10.36
N LEU A 374 -12.93 -6.37 9.50
CA LEU A 374 -12.34 -5.83 8.27
C LEU A 374 -13.40 -5.31 7.31
N GLN A 375 -14.54 -6.00 7.20
CA GLN A 375 -15.63 -5.53 6.36
C GLN A 375 -16.19 -4.20 6.88
N GLN A 376 -16.43 -4.09 8.19
CA GLN A 376 -16.89 -2.83 8.80
C GLN A 376 -15.88 -1.69 8.62
N ALA A 377 -14.57 -1.98 8.70
CA ALA A 377 -13.53 -0.99 8.45
C ALA A 377 -13.54 -0.50 6.99
N ILE A 378 -13.75 -1.40 6.03
CA ILE A 378 -13.93 -1.05 4.61
C ILE A 378 -15.20 -0.21 4.41
N ASP A 379 -16.31 -0.60 5.03
CA ASP A 379 -17.60 0.09 4.90
C ASP A 379 -17.49 1.53 5.43
N ARG A 380 -16.79 1.75 6.54
CA ARG A 380 -16.50 3.11 7.08
C ARG A 380 -15.73 4.00 6.11
N LEU A 381 -14.90 3.43 5.24
CA LEU A 381 -14.18 4.18 4.20
C LEU A 381 -15.07 4.56 3.01
N GLY A 382 -16.24 3.93 2.85
CA GLY A 382 -17.13 4.18 1.71
C GLY A 382 -16.53 3.77 0.37
N LYS A 383 -15.63 2.77 0.35
CA LYS A 383 -14.93 2.29 -0.86
C LYS A 383 -15.37 0.85 -1.21
N PRO A 384 -16.46 0.69 -1.99
CA PRO A 384 -17.08 -0.62 -2.22
C PRO A 384 -16.26 -1.60 -3.07
N ASP A 385 -15.22 -1.14 -3.76
CA ASP A 385 -14.37 -2.00 -4.60
C ASP A 385 -13.21 -2.64 -3.85
N ILE A 386 -13.12 -2.40 -2.55
CA ILE A 386 -12.15 -3.05 -1.69
C ILE A 386 -12.84 -4.24 -1.06
N ALA A 387 -12.20 -5.40 -1.08
CA ALA A 387 -12.77 -6.61 -0.51
C ALA A 387 -11.86 -7.16 0.59
N VAL A 388 -12.50 -7.76 1.60
CA VAL A 388 -11.80 -8.64 2.53
C VAL A 388 -11.30 -9.85 1.75
N ALA A 389 -10.03 -10.22 1.94
CA ALA A 389 -9.50 -11.43 1.32
C ALA A 389 -10.14 -12.68 1.94
N PRO A 390 -10.34 -13.76 1.15
CA PRO A 390 -10.92 -14.98 1.67
C PRO A 390 -10.07 -15.59 2.78
N ALA A 391 -10.68 -16.49 3.56
CA ALA A 391 -9.97 -17.26 4.57
C ALA A 391 -8.81 -18.04 3.94
N ALA A 392 -7.71 -18.17 4.68
CA ALA A 392 -6.61 -19.03 4.26
C ALA A 392 -7.09 -20.49 4.11
N SER A 393 -6.72 -21.14 3.00
CA SER A 393 -7.04 -22.55 2.73
C SER A 393 -6.03 -23.51 3.35
#